data_AF-A0A921IMV0-F1
#
_entry.id   AF-A0A921IMV0-F1
#
_cell.length_a   1.000
_cell.length_b   1.000
_cell.length_c   1.000
_cell.angle_alpha   90.00
_cell.angle_beta   90.00
_cell.angle_gamma   90.00
#
_symmetry.space_group_name_H-M   'P 1'
#
loop_
_entity.id
_entity.type
_entity.pdbx_description
1 polymer ?
#
loop_
_entity_poly.entity_id
_entity_poly.type
_entity_poly.pdbx_seq_one_letter_code
_entity_poly.pdbx_strand_id
1 'polypeptide(L)'
;LVRYAMDILYQRKWYGGWYSYTNYINNYLNAAELSAYPLWVADYRSTLGYTGPYTMWQYSGSGTVGGISGACDLNRSYQDFLPSIKAGGFNNYGPTGPLMENVTGYTLVVFNARTEYFYTPNFNDVVGYLPLGRYNVTQRSTQKYNGYDWVIFDYNGGSYWTAVLGDRNRLEKT
;
A
#
# COMPACT_ATOMS: atom_id res chain seq x y z
N LEU A 1 6.25 4.43 18.63
CA LEU A 1 6.17 5.22 17.37
C LEU A 1 6.60 4.41 16.14
N VAL A 2 7.81 3.84 16.11
CA VAL A 2 8.32 3.10 14.92
C VAL A 2 7.42 1.94 14.51
N ARG A 3 7.03 1.05 15.43
CA ARG A 3 6.12 -0.08 15.15
C ARG A 3 4.81 0.37 14.51
N TYR A 4 4.18 1.40 15.08
CA TYR A 4 2.94 1.97 14.56
C TYR A 4 3.08 2.47 13.11
N ALA A 5 4.20 3.14 12.79
CA ALA A 5 4.46 3.58 11.41
C ALA A 5 4.67 2.38 10.46
N MET A 6 5.42 1.36 10.89
CA MET A 6 5.62 0.14 10.10
C MET A 6 4.32 -0.62 9.86
N ASP A 7 3.46 -0.74 10.88
CA ASP A 7 2.13 -1.33 10.75
C ASP A 7 1.29 -0.61 9.69
N ILE A 8 1.28 0.72 9.70
CA ILE A 8 0.56 1.51 8.70
C ILE A 8 1.09 1.23 7.29
N LEU A 9 2.40 1.16 7.10
CA LEU A 9 3.00 0.84 5.79
C LEU A 9 2.55 -0.54 5.31
N TYR A 10 2.66 -1.57 6.14
CA TYR A 10 2.28 -2.93 5.79
C TYR A 10 0.78 -3.08 5.54
N GLN A 11 -0.06 -2.43 6.35
CA GLN A 11 -1.51 -2.35 6.14
C GLN A 11 -1.85 -1.70 4.80
N ARG A 12 -1.09 -0.68 4.38
CA ARG A 12 -1.24 0.01 3.09
C ARG A 12 -0.48 -0.66 1.94
N LYS A 13 -0.02 -1.90 2.14
CA LYS A 13 0.71 -2.67 1.12
C LYS A 13 2.00 -1.99 0.65
N TRP A 14 2.72 -1.37 1.58
CA TRP A 14 4.12 -0.98 1.43
C TRP A 14 5.00 -1.88 2.30
N TYR A 15 5.97 -2.55 1.68
CA TYR A 15 6.99 -3.36 2.34
C TYR A 15 8.02 -2.40 2.95
N GLY A 16 7.76 -2.00 4.18
CA GLY A 16 8.59 -1.07 4.94
C GLY A 16 9.75 -1.78 5.66
N GLY A 17 10.79 -1.01 5.94
CA GLY A 17 11.85 -1.38 6.88
C GLY A 17 12.20 -0.19 7.74
N TRP A 18 13.05 -0.40 8.74
CA TRP A 18 13.53 0.67 9.61
C TRP A 18 15.05 0.76 9.56
N TYR A 19 15.53 2.00 9.63
CA TYR A 19 16.95 2.33 9.57
C TYR A 19 17.35 3.06 10.85
N SER A 20 18.50 2.69 11.39
CA SER A 20 19.12 3.38 12.54
C SER A 20 20.58 2.94 12.71
N TYR A 21 21.29 3.55 13.66
CA TYR A 21 22.68 3.19 13.99
C TYR A 21 22.77 2.42 15.31
N THR A 22 23.81 1.60 15.47
CA THR A 22 23.94 0.63 16.58
C THR A 22 23.67 1.22 17.97
N ASN A 23 24.23 2.39 18.28
CA ASN A 23 24.03 2.99 19.60
C ASN A 23 22.56 3.37 19.83
N TYR A 24 21.88 3.93 18.83
CA TYR A 24 20.48 4.30 18.99
C TYR A 24 19.57 3.09 19.14
N ILE A 25 19.85 2.04 18.35
CA ILE A 25 19.12 0.77 18.42
C ILE A 25 19.22 0.17 19.82
N ASN A 26 20.44 0.06 20.36
CA ASN A 26 20.67 -0.60 21.64
C ASN A 26 20.14 0.17 22.85
N ASN A 27 20.14 1.51 22.79
CA ASN A 27 19.86 2.34 23.97
C ASN A 27 18.46 2.96 23.97
N TYR A 28 17.82 3.13 22.80
CA TYR A 28 16.59 3.92 22.68
C TYR A 28 15.47 3.23 21.90
N LEU A 29 15.71 2.02 21.36
CA LEU A 29 14.70 1.24 20.66
C LEU A 29 14.51 -0.13 21.31
N ASN A 30 13.26 -0.58 21.34
CA ASN A 30 12.96 -1.97 21.61
C ASN A 30 12.96 -2.74 20.28
N ALA A 31 14.12 -3.22 19.86
CA ALA A 31 14.29 -3.92 18.59
C ALA A 31 13.48 -5.23 18.50
N ALA A 32 13.18 -5.88 19.64
CA ALA A 32 12.37 -7.09 19.66
C ALA A 32 10.94 -6.84 19.16
N GLU A 33 10.36 -5.69 19.52
CA GLU A 33 9.04 -5.24 19.05
C GLU A 33 9.01 -4.86 17.55
N LEU A 34 10.18 -4.77 16.91
CA LEU A 34 10.34 -4.43 15.49
C LEU A 34 10.84 -5.61 14.66
N SER A 35 10.98 -6.79 15.25
CA SER A 35 11.57 -7.99 14.61
C SER A 35 10.82 -8.49 13.37
N ALA A 36 9.55 -8.11 13.20
CA ALA A 36 8.76 -8.42 12.01
C ALA A 36 9.14 -7.58 10.77
N TYR A 37 9.91 -6.51 10.94
CA TYR A 37 10.29 -5.60 9.86
C TYR A 37 11.80 -5.63 9.62
N PRO A 38 12.25 -5.58 8.35
CA PRO A 38 13.66 -5.59 8.02
C PRO A 38 14.39 -4.37 8.63
N LEU A 39 15.55 -4.64 9.23
CA LEU A 39 16.45 -3.63 9.77
C LEU A 39 17.60 -3.37 8.81
N TRP A 40 17.77 -2.10 8.44
CA TRP A 40 18.98 -1.57 7.83
C TRP A 40 19.80 -0.83 8.88
N VAL A 41 20.89 -1.43 9.35
CA VAL A 41 21.73 -0.87 10.41
C VAL A 41 22.89 -0.06 9.83
N ALA A 42 23.15 1.11 10.38
CA ALA A 42 24.36 1.88 10.13
C ALA A 42 25.41 1.64 11.21
N ASP A 43 26.61 1.27 10.77
CA ASP A 43 27.78 1.08 11.63
C ASP A 43 29.07 1.19 10.81
N TYR A 44 29.82 2.27 10.97
CA TYR A 44 30.98 2.55 10.13
C TYR A 44 32.29 1.98 10.68
N ARG A 45 32.21 1.17 11.74
CA ARG A 45 33.35 0.41 12.25
C ARG A 45 33.70 -0.71 11.29
N SER A 46 34.94 -1.20 11.38
CA SER A 46 35.39 -2.37 10.59
C SER A 46 34.57 -3.64 10.87
N THR A 47 33.98 -3.73 12.06
CA THR A 47 33.11 -4.81 12.49
C THR A 47 31.83 -4.22 13.07
N LEU A 48 30.69 -4.66 12.52
CA LEU A 48 29.36 -4.26 12.97
C LEU A 48 29.12 -4.76 14.41
N GLY A 49 28.76 -3.84 15.31
CA GLY A 49 28.60 -4.11 16.74
C GLY A 49 27.15 -4.31 17.20
N TYR A 50 26.17 -4.23 16.29
CA TYR A 50 24.80 -4.66 16.58
C TYR A 50 24.69 -6.19 16.45
N THR A 51 24.23 -6.86 17.50
CA THR A 51 24.25 -8.34 17.56
C THR A 51 22.90 -8.99 17.23
N GLY A 52 21.84 -8.19 17.03
CA GLY A 52 20.53 -8.68 16.62
C GLY A 52 20.44 -8.94 15.10
N PRO A 53 19.30 -9.47 14.61
CA PRO A 53 19.10 -9.69 13.19
C PRO A 53 18.97 -8.38 12.42
N TYR A 54 19.56 -8.34 11.23
CA TYR A 54 19.48 -7.23 10.27
C TYR A 54 19.54 -7.79 8.86
N THR A 55 19.07 -7.00 7.90
CA THR A 55 18.99 -7.40 6.48
C THR A 55 19.86 -6.54 5.59
N MET A 56 20.22 -5.34 6.05
CA MET A 56 21.18 -4.45 5.38
C MET A 56 22.13 -3.82 6.38
N TRP A 57 23.36 -3.53 5.93
CA TRP A 57 24.38 -2.82 6.68
C TRP A 57 24.93 -1.65 5.87
N GLN A 58 24.78 -0.42 6.38
CA GLN A 58 25.53 0.75 5.91
C GLN A 58 26.88 0.81 6.62
N TYR A 59 27.96 0.51 5.89
CA TYR A 59 29.30 0.38 6.44
C TYR A 59 30.19 1.61 6.22
N SER A 60 29.72 2.58 5.46
CA SER A 60 30.40 3.87 5.27
C SER A 60 29.38 4.94 4.88
N GLY A 61 29.56 6.16 5.39
CA GLY A 61 28.86 7.37 4.93
C GLY A 61 29.72 8.27 4.05
N SER A 62 30.93 7.82 3.69
CA SER A 62 31.92 8.63 2.97
C SER A 62 32.62 7.84 1.85
N GLY A 63 31.88 6.94 1.21
CA GLY A 63 32.37 6.12 0.12
C GLY A 63 32.47 6.86 -1.21
N THR A 64 32.99 6.14 -2.21
CA THR A 64 33.08 6.60 -3.59
C THR A 64 32.66 5.46 -4.51
N VAL A 65 31.71 5.74 -5.40
CA VAL A 65 31.22 4.80 -6.41
C VAL A 65 31.22 5.52 -7.76
N GLY A 66 31.74 4.86 -8.79
CA GLY A 66 31.73 5.41 -10.15
C GLY A 66 30.32 5.76 -10.59
N GLY A 67 30.12 7.00 -11.05
CA GLY A 67 28.82 7.53 -11.45
C GLY A 67 28.08 8.34 -10.38
N ILE A 68 28.61 8.42 -9.14
CA ILE A 68 28.09 9.29 -8.08
C ILE A 68 29.08 10.42 -7.83
N SER A 69 28.60 11.67 -7.85
CA SER A 69 29.40 12.85 -7.51
C SER A 69 29.40 13.08 -6.00
N GLY A 70 30.58 13.36 -5.44
CA GLY A 70 30.74 13.55 -4.00
C GLY A 70 30.76 12.24 -3.21
N ALA A 71 30.77 12.37 -1.89
CA ALA A 71 30.75 11.23 -0.97
C ALA A 71 29.36 10.57 -0.95
N CYS A 72 29.35 9.23 -0.88
CA CYS A 72 28.10 8.47 -0.84
C CYS A 72 28.10 7.36 0.21
N ASP A 73 26.91 6.98 0.66
CA ASP A 73 26.74 5.85 1.57
C ASP A 73 27.04 4.52 0.86
N LEU A 74 27.77 3.63 1.54
CA LEU A 74 28.03 2.29 1.06
C LEU A 74 27.31 1.25 1.90
N ASN A 75 26.62 0.34 1.22
CA ASN A 75 25.73 -0.62 1.85
C ASN A 75 26.02 -2.05 1.40
N ARG A 76 25.78 -3.01 2.28
CA ARG A 76 25.68 -4.44 1.98
C ARG A 76 24.25 -4.87 2.23
N SER A 77 23.60 -5.44 1.21
CA SER A 77 22.32 -6.12 1.38
C SER A 77 22.54 -7.62 1.54
N TYR A 78 21.89 -8.22 2.52
CA TYR A 78 21.94 -9.65 2.81
C TYR A 78 20.63 -10.36 2.46
N GLN A 79 19.66 -9.61 1.93
CA GLN A 79 18.36 -10.11 1.53
C GLN A 79 18.04 -9.64 0.10
N ASP A 80 17.50 -10.55 -0.71
CA ASP A 80 16.77 -10.18 -1.93
C ASP A 80 15.31 -9.88 -1.54
N PHE A 81 14.96 -8.60 -1.58
CA PHE A 81 13.63 -8.14 -1.16
C PHE A 81 12.56 -8.35 -2.24
N LEU A 82 12.95 -8.42 -3.52
CA LEU A 82 12.00 -8.40 -4.62
C LEU A 82 11.02 -9.60 -4.60
N PRO A 83 11.47 -10.84 -4.32
CA PRO A 83 10.56 -11.98 -4.19
C PRO A 83 9.49 -11.78 -3.11
N SER A 84 9.87 -11.31 -1.91
CA SER A 84 8.94 -11.08 -0.81
C SER A 84 7.97 -9.93 -1.09
N ILE A 85 8.46 -8.85 -1.70
CA ILE A 85 7.65 -7.70 -2.12
C ILE A 85 6.57 -8.16 -3.11
N LYS A 86 6.96 -8.91 -4.15
CA LYS A 86 6.05 -9.44 -5.15
C LYS A 86 5.04 -10.43 -4.57
N ALA A 87 5.51 -11.41 -3.81
CA ALA A 87 4.65 -12.44 -3.22
C ALA A 87 3.59 -11.84 -2.27
N GLY A 88 3.95 -10.78 -1.54
CA GLY A 88 3.02 -10.08 -0.65
C GLY A 88 2.16 -9.00 -1.30
N GLY A 89 2.33 -8.73 -2.61
CA GLY A 89 1.63 -7.67 -3.32
C GLY A 89 1.95 -6.27 -2.80
N PHE A 90 3.18 -6.04 -2.34
CA PHE A 90 3.61 -4.76 -1.78
C PHE A 90 4.17 -3.82 -2.87
N ASN A 91 4.30 -2.53 -2.57
CA ASN A 91 4.99 -1.53 -3.40
C ASN A 91 4.48 -1.52 -4.85
N ASN A 92 3.16 -1.55 -5.03
CA ASN A 92 2.47 -1.63 -6.33
C ASN A 92 2.66 -2.94 -7.12
N TYR A 93 3.22 -3.99 -6.52
CA TYR A 93 3.22 -5.34 -7.11
C TYR A 93 1.94 -6.13 -6.79
N GLY A 94 1.09 -5.62 -5.91
CA GLY A 94 -0.27 -6.13 -5.69
C GLY A 94 -1.25 -5.60 -6.76
N PRO A 95 -2.50 -6.10 -6.77
CA PRO A 95 -3.50 -5.60 -7.71
C PRO A 95 -3.71 -4.09 -7.51
N THR A 96 -3.68 -3.34 -8.61
CA THR A 96 -3.84 -1.87 -8.67
C THR A 96 -5.28 -1.40 -8.40
N GLY A 97 -6.12 -2.28 -7.84
CA GLY A 97 -7.54 -2.09 -7.58
C GLY A 97 -8.15 -3.34 -6.94
N PRO A 98 -9.46 -3.34 -6.64
CA PRO A 98 -10.18 -4.53 -6.23
C PRO A 98 -10.09 -5.61 -7.32
N LEU A 99 -10.10 -6.87 -6.91
CA LEU A 99 -10.38 -7.97 -7.83
C LEU A 99 -11.84 -7.86 -8.26
N MET A 100 -12.08 -7.80 -9.57
CA MET A 100 -13.42 -7.60 -10.14
C MET A 100 -13.90 -8.86 -10.85
N GLU A 101 -15.20 -9.15 -10.73
CA GLU A 101 -15.90 -10.13 -11.56
C GLU A 101 -16.93 -9.43 -12.46
N ASN A 102 -17.05 -9.89 -13.70
CA ASN A 102 -18.13 -9.47 -14.60
C ASN A 102 -19.46 -9.97 -14.06
N VAL A 103 -20.47 -9.12 -14.07
CA VAL A 103 -21.82 -9.46 -13.61
C VAL A 103 -22.88 -8.99 -14.59
N THR A 104 -24.01 -9.69 -14.57
CA THR A 104 -25.26 -9.29 -15.26
C THR A 104 -26.41 -9.36 -14.27
N GLY A 105 -27.48 -8.60 -14.50
CA GLY A 105 -28.62 -8.59 -13.59
C GLY A 105 -28.29 -7.98 -12.21
N TYR A 106 -27.42 -6.98 -12.19
CA TYR A 106 -27.19 -6.16 -10.99
C TYR A 106 -27.39 -4.69 -11.31
N THR A 107 -27.97 -3.98 -10.36
CA THR A 107 -28.28 -2.56 -10.44
C THR A 107 -27.73 -1.85 -9.22
N LEU A 108 -26.96 -0.78 -9.45
CA LEU A 108 -26.60 0.18 -8.41
C LEU A 108 -27.81 1.10 -8.20
N VAL A 109 -28.36 1.09 -6.98
CA VAL A 109 -29.43 2.00 -6.58
C VAL A 109 -28.85 3.13 -5.75
N VAL A 110 -28.94 4.34 -6.25
CA VAL A 110 -28.55 5.57 -5.56
C VAL A 110 -29.81 6.18 -4.94
N PHE A 111 -29.88 6.19 -3.62
CA PHE A 111 -31.07 6.59 -2.85
C PHE A 111 -30.83 7.76 -1.90
N ASN A 112 -29.59 8.26 -1.82
CA ASN A 112 -29.28 9.49 -1.11
C ASN A 112 -28.29 10.34 -1.93
N ALA A 113 -28.29 11.65 -1.65
CA ALA A 113 -27.39 12.58 -2.30
C ALA A 113 -25.91 12.27 -1.96
N ARG A 114 -24.99 12.89 -2.72
CA ARG A 114 -23.54 12.78 -2.52
C ARG A 114 -23.00 11.36 -2.69
N THR A 115 -23.57 10.55 -3.59
CA THR A 115 -22.89 9.34 -4.06
C THR A 115 -21.82 9.73 -5.07
N GLU A 116 -20.55 9.72 -4.66
CA GLU A 116 -19.42 9.96 -5.54
C GLU A 116 -19.23 8.83 -6.57
N TYR A 117 -18.75 9.18 -7.77
CA TYR A 117 -18.21 8.21 -8.72
C TYR A 117 -16.83 8.66 -9.24
N PHE A 118 -16.01 7.70 -9.67
CA PHE A 118 -14.56 7.86 -9.80
C PHE A 118 -14.01 7.26 -11.12
N TYR A 119 -12.86 7.75 -11.60
CA TYR A 119 -12.14 7.14 -12.74
C TYR A 119 -11.42 5.84 -12.36
N THR A 120 -10.99 5.73 -11.09
CA THR A 120 -10.33 4.56 -10.52
C THR A 120 -10.95 4.21 -9.16
N PRO A 121 -10.68 3.04 -8.54
CA PRO A 121 -11.17 2.68 -7.20
C PRO A 121 -10.44 3.47 -6.08
N ASN A 122 -10.43 4.80 -6.19
CA ASN A 122 -9.71 5.72 -5.34
C ASN A 122 -10.60 6.94 -5.01
N PHE A 123 -10.82 7.19 -3.73
CA PHE A 123 -11.66 8.31 -3.27
C PHE A 123 -11.13 9.71 -3.64
N ASN A 124 -9.86 9.83 -4.04
CA ASN A 124 -9.28 11.09 -4.50
C ASN A 124 -9.48 11.34 -6.01
N ASP A 125 -9.97 10.34 -6.76
CA ASP A 125 -10.11 10.38 -8.22
C ASP A 125 -11.57 10.61 -8.65
N VAL A 126 -12.20 11.60 -8.00
CA VAL A 126 -13.63 11.92 -8.12
C VAL A 126 -13.93 12.51 -9.50
N VAL A 127 -14.90 11.94 -10.20
CA VAL A 127 -15.48 12.53 -11.41
C VAL A 127 -16.64 13.46 -11.05
N GLY A 128 -17.49 13.04 -10.11
CA GLY A 128 -18.64 13.83 -9.67
C GLY A 128 -19.56 13.07 -8.74
N TYR A 129 -20.83 13.50 -8.69
CA TYR A 129 -21.87 12.91 -7.86
C TYR A 129 -23.01 12.38 -8.72
N LEU A 130 -23.45 11.16 -8.45
CA LEU A 130 -24.58 10.55 -9.15
C LEU A 130 -25.91 11.16 -8.70
N PRO A 131 -26.82 11.45 -9.65
CA PRO A 131 -28.23 11.66 -9.36
C PRO A 131 -28.86 10.45 -8.63
N LEU A 132 -30.00 10.70 -7.97
CA LEU A 132 -30.83 9.60 -7.47
C LEU A 132 -31.32 8.76 -8.67
N GLY A 133 -31.20 7.45 -8.58
CA GLY A 133 -31.51 6.60 -9.73
C GLY A 133 -31.00 5.17 -9.63
N ARG A 134 -31.08 4.49 -10.77
CA ARG A 134 -30.70 3.09 -10.94
C ARG A 134 -29.74 3.00 -12.12
N TYR A 135 -28.59 2.35 -11.91
CA TYR A 135 -27.52 2.26 -12.90
C TYR A 135 -27.14 0.80 -13.13
N ASN A 136 -26.94 0.42 -14.38
CA ASN A 136 -26.53 -0.94 -14.74
C ASN A 136 -25.10 -1.20 -14.27
N VAL A 137 -24.90 -2.29 -13.52
CA VAL A 137 -23.58 -2.70 -13.03
C VAL A 137 -23.01 -3.77 -13.95
N THR A 138 -21.79 -3.55 -14.41
CA THR A 138 -21.07 -4.46 -15.32
C THR A 138 -20.04 -5.30 -14.59
N GLN A 139 -19.47 -4.78 -13.49
CA GLN A 139 -18.54 -5.51 -12.64
C GLN A 139 -18.74 -5.20 -11.17
N ARG A 140 -18.43 -6.15 -10.29
CA ARG A 140 -18.36 -5.92 -8.84
C ARG A 140 -17.10 -6.54 -8.25
N SER A 141 -16.64 -6.00 -7.13
CA SER A 141 -15.48 -6.54 -6.43
C SER A 141 -15.80 -7.89 -5.78
N THR A 142 -14.90 -8.85 -5.90
CA THR A 142 -15.03 -10.17 -5.25
C THR A 142 -14.67 -10.14 -3.76
N GLN A 143 -13.97 -9.08 -3.33
CA GLN A 143 -13.59 -8.81 -1.95
C GLN A 143 -13.46 -7.31 -1.72
N LYS A 144 -13.53 -6.88 -0.47
CA LYS A 144 -13.34 -5.48 -0.10
C LYS A 144 -11.95 -4.98 -0.49
N TYR A 145 -11.89 -3.78 -1.04
CA TYR A 145 -10.66 -3.04 -1.32
C TYR A 145 -10.70 -1.69 -0.62
N ASN A 146 -9.66 -1.42 0.18
CA ASN A 146 -9.62 -0.28 1.13
C ASN A 146 -10.83 -0.22 2.07
N GLY A 147 -11.42 -1.38 2.41
CA GLY A 147 -12.56 -1.48 3.33
C GLY A 147 -13.95 -1.42 2.67
N TYR A 148 -14.01 -1.22 1.35
CA TYR A 148 -15.26 -1.04 0.61
C TYR A 148 -15.45 -2.11 -0.46
N ASP A 149 -16.69 -2.48 -0.70
CA ASP A 149 -17.09 -3.16 -1.93
C ASP A 149 -17.16 -2.11 -3.04
N TRP A 150 -16.73 -2.47 -4.25
CA TRP A 150 -16.68 -1.58 -5.40
C TRP A 150 -17.49 -2.15 -6.56
N VAL A 151 -18.08 -1.27 -7.37
CA VAL A 151 -18.73 -1.65 -8.61
C VAL A 151 -18.25 -0.77 -9.76
N ILE A 152 -18.29 -1.32 -10.97
CA ILE A 152 -18.24 -0.55 -12.21
C ILE A 152 -19.64 -0.53 -12.82
N PHE A 153 -20.09 0.65 -13.19
CA PHE A 153 -21.43 0.88 -13.74
C PHE A 153 -21.36 1.83 -14.94
N ASP A 154 -22.36 1.74 -15.81
CA ASP A 154 -22.45 2.60 -16.99
C ASP A 154 -23.25 3.88 -16.71
N TYR A 155 -22.72 5.03 -17.12
CA TYR A 155 -23.36 6.33 -16.96
C TYR A 155 -22.88 7.33 -18.03
N ASN A 156 -23.80 8.09 -18.62
CA ASN A 156 -23.49 9.11 -19.65
C ASN A 156 -22.53 8.64 -20.77
N GLY A 157 -22.66 7.38 -21.20
CA GLY A 157 -21.82 6.80 -22.27
C GLY A 157 -20.41 6.39 -21.86
N GLY A 158 -20.08 6.41 -20.56
CA GLY A 158 -18.83 5.86 -20.01
C GLY A 158 -19.08 4.84 -18.92
N SER A 159 -18.00 4.19 -18.47
CA SER A 159 -18.02 3.27 -17.32
C SER A 159 -17.17 3.84 -16.20
N TYR A 160 -17.70 3.81 -14.98
CA TYR A 160 -17.09 4.46 -13.82
C TYR A 160 -17.14 3.58 -12.59
N TRP A 161 -16.30 3.92 -11.61
CA TRP A 161 -16.25 3.25 -10.32
C TRP A 161 -17.15 3.95 -9.30
N THR A 162 -17.75 3.19 -8.39
CA THR A 162 -18.22 3.73 -7.11
C THR A 162 -18.02 2.70 -5.99
N ALA A 163 -17.75 3.18 -4.79
CA ALA A 163 -17.84 2.36 -3.59
C ALA A 163 -19.31 2.12 -3.23
N VAL A 164 -19.62 0.93 -2.73
CA VAL A 164 -20.93 0.60 -2.18
C VAL A 164 -21.01 1.09 -0.74
N LEU A 165 -21.83 2.11 -0.50
CA LEU A 165 -21.92 2.84 0.75
C LEU A 165 -23.38 2.85 1.22
N GLY A 166 -23.69 2.03 2.24
CA GLY A 166 -25.06 1.76 2.68
C GLY A 166 -25.86 2.97 3.20
N ASP A 167 -25.24 4.14 3.35
CA ASP A 167 -25.90 5.41 3.67
C ASP A 167 -26.43 6.16 2.43
N ARG A 168 -25.98 5.80 1.22
CA ARG A 168 -26.30 6.54 -0.01
C ARG A 168 -26.51 5.73 -1.28
N ASN A 169 -25.97 4.52 -1.34
CA ASN A 169 -26.18 3.61 -2.44
C ASN A 169 -26.19 2.14 -1.97
N ARG A 170 -26.70 1.24 -2.81
CA ARG A 170 -26.67 -0.20 -2.57
C ARG A 170 -26.71 -0.96 -3.89
N LEU A 171 -26.25 -2.20 -3.85
CA LEU A 171 -26.32 -3.12 -4.98
C LEU A 171 -27.56 -3.99 -4.85
N GLU A 172 -28.40 -4.02 -5.88
CA GLU A 172 -29.59 -4.90 -5.96
C GLU A 172 -29.43 -5.87 -7.12
N LYS A 173 -29.92 -7.11 -6.94
CA LYS A 173 -30.03 -8.08 -8.03
C LYS A 173 -31.33 -7.83 -8.78
N THR A 174 -31.26 -7.76 -10.10
CA THR A 174 -32.39 -7.56 -11.01
C THR A 174 -33.02 -8.88 -11.45
#